data_AF-A0A0P7AUA5-F1
#
_entry.id   AF-A0A0P7AUA5-F1
#
_cell.length_a   1.000
_cell.length_b   1.000
_cell.length_c   1.000
_cell.angle_alpha   90.00
_cell.angle_beta   90.00
_cell.angle_gamma   90.00
#
_symmetry.space_group_name_H-M   'P 1'
#
loop_
_entity.id
_entity.type
_entity.pdbx_description
1 polymer ?
#
loop_
_entity_poly.entity_id
_entity_poly.type
_entity_poly.pdbx_seq_one_letter_code
_entity_poly.pdbx_strand_id
1 'polypeptide(L)' 'MDLDKKYGLATLRVWGLILNFMMNFLTLFGAANYLRGDTDATVMIVGIIGTIICITVLSKPQN' A
#
# COMPACT_ATOMS: atom_id res chain seq x y z
N MET A 1 9.82 -11.66 -29.18
CA MET A 1 9.50 -12.45 -27.98
C MET A 1 8.89 -11.50 -26.95
N ASP A 2 7.58 -11.55 -26.79
CA ASP A 2 6.80 -10.78 -25.80
C ASP A 2 7.10 -11.23 -24.36
N LEU A 3 8.29 -10.86 -23.85
CA LEU A 3 8.67 -11.12 -22.46
C LEU A 3 8.07 -10.07 -21.51
N ASP A 4 7.80 -8.87 -21.99
CA ASP A 4 7.20 -7.76 -21.22
C ASP A 4 5.84 -8.13 -20.62
N LYS A 5 5.00 -8.86 -21.37
CA LYS A 5 3.65 -9.23 -20.93
C LYS A 5 3.65 -10.29 -19.83
N LYS A 6 4.68 -11.15 -19.78
CA LYS A 6 4.79 -12.23 -18.78
C LYS A 6 5.41 -11.75 -17.47
N TYR A 7 6.36 -10.81 -17.54
CA TYR A 7 6.97 -10.20 -16.35
C TYR A 7 6.19 -8.99 -15.84
N GLY A 8 5.49 -8.24 -16.70
CA GLY A 8 4.77 -7.03 -16.32
C GLY A 8 3.76 -7.23 -15.19
N LEU A 9 3.07 -8.37 -15.15
CA LEU A 9 2.10 -8.69 -14.07
C LEU A 9 2.79 -9.05 -12.75
N ALA A 10 3.89 -9.81 -12.81
CA ALA A 10 4.69 -10.12 -11.63
C ALA A 10 5.36 -8.86 -11.07
N THR A 11 5.89 -8.01 -11.95
CA THR A 11 6.45 -6.70 -11.63
C THR A 11 5.39 -5.80 -11.01
N LEU A 12 4.16 -5.75 -11.55
CA LEU A 12 3.06 -4.94 -11.00
C LEU A 12 2.64 -5.41 -9.59
N ARG A 13 2.64 -6.73 -9.34
CA ARG A 13 2.42 -7.29 -8.01
C ARG A 13 3.52 -6.92 -7.02
N VAL A 14 4.78 -7.00 -7.42
CA VAL A 14 5.93 -6.59 -6.59
C VAL A 14 5.85 -5.10 -6.26
N TRP A 15 5.55 -4.25 -7.24
CA TRP A 15 5.33 -2.82 -7.00
C TRP A 15 4.13 -2.55 -6.09
N GLY A 16 3.04 -3.30 -6.24
CA GLY A 16 1.88 -3.22 -5.34
C GLY A 16 2.20 -3.65 -3.91
N LEU A 17 3.05 -4.66 -3.72
CA LEU A 17 3.53 -5.07 -2.39
C LEU A 17 4.42 -4.00 -1.76
N ILE A 18 5.33 -3.41 -2.53
CA ILE A 18 6.19 -2.31 -2.06
C ILE A 18 5.34 -1.11 -1.64
N LEU A 19 4.35 -0.74 -2.47
CA LEU A 19 3.44 0.37 -2.15
C LEU A 19 2.58 0.06 -0.91
N ASN A 20 2.11 -1.18 -0.76
CA ASN A 20 1.37 -1.61 0.42
C ASN A 20 2.23 -1.54 1.70
N PHE A 21 3.51 -1.88 1.59
CA PHE A 21 4.46 -1.75 2.71
C PHE A 21 4.68 -0.29 3.09
N MET A 22 4.85 0.61 2.12
CA MET A 22 4.97 2.05 2.37
C MET A 22 3.69 2.63 3.02
N MET A 23 2.51 2.22 2.56
CA MET A 23 1.24 2.68 3.13
C MET A 23 1.05 2.19 4.57
N ASN A 24 1.42 0.94 4.88
CA ASN A 24 1.43 0.44 6.25
C ASN A 24 2.41 1.19 7.14
N PHE A 25 3.61 1.49 6.63
CA PHE A 25 4.58 2.32 7.36
C PHE A 25 3.99 3.71 7.65
N LEU A 26 3.32 4.32 6.67
CA LEU A 26 2.67 5.62 6.84
C LEU A 26 1.54 5.58 7.86
N THR A 27 0.75 4.50 7.89
CA THR A 27 -0.25 4.25 8.94
C THR A 27 0.38 4.18 10.32
N LEU A 28 1.44 3.40 10.49
CA LEU A 28 2.15 3.26 11.77
C LEU A 28 2.82 4.56 12.20
N PHE A 29 3.38 5.31 11.26
CA PHE A 29 3.95 6.63 11.51
C PHE A 29 2.86 7.63 11.94
N GLY A 30 1.72 7.64 11.25
CA GLY A 30 0.56 8.43 11.64
C GLY A 30 0.03 8.05 13.02
N ALA A 31 -0.08 6.75 13.32
CA ALA A 31 -0.50 6.25 14.62
C ALA A 31 0.48 6.64 15.74
N ALA A 32 1.79 6.55 15.50
CA ALA A 32 2.81 6.95 16.47
C ALA A 32 2.78 8.46 16.77
N ASN A 33 2.55 9.30 15.76
CA ASN A 33 2.42 10.76 15.95
C ASN A 33 1.08 11.14 16.59
N TYR A 34 -0.01 10.43 16.27
CA TYR A 34 -1.30 10.60 16.93
C TYR A 34 -1.23 10.26 18.42
N LEU A 35 -0.56 9.16 18.78
CA LEU A 35 -0.35 8.77 20.19
C LEU A 35 0.55 9.75 20.95
N ARG A 36 1.41 10.50 20.24
CA ARG A 36 2.22 11.58 20.83
C ARG A 36 1.45 12.89 21.02
N GLY A 37 0.23 13.00 20.49
CA GLY A 37 -0.61 14.19 20.60
C GLY A 37 -0.19 15.36 19.69
N ASP A 38 0.78 15.14 18.79
CA ASP A 38 1.38 16.18 17.94
C ASP A 38 0.68 16.34 16.58
N THR A 39 -0.20 15.40 16.18
CA THR A 39 -0.77 15.39 14.84
C THR A 39 -2.16 14.78 14.81
N ASP A 40 -3.06 15.37 14.02
CA ASP A 40 -4.39 14.84 13.73
C ASP A 40 -4.33 13.43 13.12
N ALA A 41 -5.37 12.62 13.38
CA ALA A 41 -5.49 11.25 12.88
C ALA A 41 -5.53 11.14 11.33
N THR A 42 -5.51 12.27 10.61
CA THR A 42 -5.57 12.36 9.15
C THR A 42 -4.48 11.53 8.46
N VAL A 43 -3.23 11.59 8.93
CA VAL A 43 -2.12 10.82 8.32
C VAL A 43 -2.34 9.31 8.47
N MET A 44 -2.86 8.89 9.62
CA MET A 44 -3.19 7.50 9.90
C MET A 44 -4.34 7.01 9.00
N ILE A 45 -5.41 7.80 8.88
CA ILE A 45 -6.58 7.48 8.06
C ILE A 45 -6.19 7.34 6.58
N VAL A 46 -5.37 8.26 6.07
CA VAL A 46 -4.88 8.21 4.68
C VAL A 46 -4.05 6.95 4.43
N GLY A 47 -3.15 6.58 5.36
CA GLY A 47 -2.38 5.34 5.26
C GLY A 47 -3.26 4.09 5.27
N ILE A 48 -4.30 4.05 6.12
CA ILE A 48 -5.25 2.92 6.20
C ILE A 48 -6.01 2.78 4.89
N ILE A 49 -6.58 3.88 4.36
CA ILE A 49 -7.31 3.87 3.09
C ILE A 49 -6.39 3.44 1.95
N GLY A 50 -5.17 3.96 1.89
CA GLY A 50 -4.17 3.57 0.90
C GLY A 50 -3.83 2.06 0.96
N THR A 51 -3.68 1.53 2.17
CA THR A 51 -3.45 0.09 2.42
C THR A 51 -4.62 -0.77 1.92
N ILE A 52 -5.85 -0.37 2.23
CA ILE A 52 -7.06 -1.09 1.78
C ILE A 52 -7.16 -1.10 0.25
N ILE A 53 -6.90 0.03 -0.41
CA ILE A 53 -6.89 0.12 -1.87
C ILE A 53 -5.80 -0.79 -2.45
N CYS A 54 -4.60 -0.75 -1.87
CA CYS A 54 -3.47 -1.55 -2.34
C CYS A 54 -3.75 -3.05 -2.23
N ILE A 55 -4.29 -3.50 -1.10
CA ILE A 55 -4.73 -4.89 -0.90
C ILE A 55 -5.86 -5.23 -1.89
N THR A 56 -6.84 -4.35 -2.09
CA THR A 56 -7.95 -4.61 -3.02
C THR A 56 -7.48 -4.80 -4.46
N VAL A 57 -6.52 -3.98 -4.91
CA VAL A 57 -5.91 -4.13 -6.24
C VAL A 57 -5.09 -5.40 -6.33
N LEU A 58 -4.31 -5.72 -5.29
CA LEU A 58 -3.42 -6.87 -5.26
C LEU A 58 -4.16 -8.21 -5.09
N SER A 59 -5.29 -8.19 -4.38
CA SER A 59 -6.09 -9.36 -3.99
C SER A 59 -7.08 -9.78 -5.07
N LYS A 60 -7.20 -9.04 -6.18
CA LYS A 60 -7.96 -9.52 -7.35
C LYS A 60 -7.21 -10.68 -8.00
N PRO A 61 -7.74 -11.92 -7.95
CA PRO A 61 -7.13 -13.03 -8.67
C PRO A 61 -7.22 -12.74 -10.17
N GLN A 62 -6.09 -12.88 -10.85
CA GLN A 62 -6.03 -12.81 -12.30
C GLN A 62 -6.51 -14.17 -12.83
N ASN A 63 -7.82 -14.28 -13.08
CA ASN A 63 -8.38 -15.29 -13.98
C ASN A 63 -8.30 -14.76 -15.41
#